data_AF-A0A925QNP2-F1
#
_entry.id   AF-A0A925QNP2-F1
#
_cell.length_a   1.000
_cell.length_b   1.000
_cell.length_c   1.000
_cell.angle_alpha   90.00
_cell.angle_beta   90.00
_cell.angle_gamma   90.00
#
_symmetry.space_group_name_H-M   'P 1'
#
loop_
_entity.id
_entity.type
_entity.pdbx_description
1 polymer ?
#
loop_
_entity_poly.entity_id
_entity_poly.type
_entity_poly.pdbx_seq_one_letter_code
_entity_poly.pdbx_strand_id
1 'polypeptide(L)'
;MNGLNKLPGFQRSRHGLEWAICKRLPAVLAWGTALPLLVAALLWLMAPGQPDAGPEDAGRMLLIYQLLGLVVLHWTLLLTLAIGCGIVMLMKGPAYVADPYPPPGRDLRA
;
A
#
# COMPACT_ATOMS: atom_id res chain seq x y z
N MET A 1 -11.74 -25.97 -8.60
CA MET A 1 -12.92 -25.10 -8.70
C MET A 1 -12.49 -23.82 -9.40
N ASN A 2 -12.93 -23.59 -10.64
CA ASN A 2 -12.59 -22.37 -11.40
C ASN A 2 -13.61 -21.29 -11.03
N GLY A 3 -13.22 -20.33 -10.18
CA GLY A 3 -14.16 -19.35 -9.63
C GLY A 3 -14.51 -18.18 -10.56
N LEU A 4 -13.81 -17.99 -11.68
CA LEU A 4 -13.98 -16.82 -12.54
C LEU A 4 -13.73 -17.17 -14.02
N ASN A 5 -14.79 -17.19 -14.83
CA ASN A 5 -14.66 -17.45 -16.27
C ASN A 5 -14.27 -16.15 -17.00
N LYS A 6 -13.20 -16.17 -17.79
CA LYS A 6 -12.75 -14.99 -18.56
C LYS A 6 -13.44 -14.94 -19.92
N LEU A 7 -13.82 -13.75 -20.37
CA LEU A 7 -14.37 -13.59 -21.72
C LEU A 7 -13.32 -14.02 -22.77
N PRO A 8 -13.64 -14.98 -23.67
CA PRO A 8 -12.78 -15.31 -24.79
C PRO A 8 -12.68 -14.10 -25.74
N GLY A 9 -11.45 -13.77 -26.18
CA GLY A 9 -11.20 -12.66 -27.12
C GLY A 9 -10.96 -11.28 -26.48
N PHE A 10 -10.95 -11.15 -25.16
CA PHE A 10 -10.65 -9.87 -24.50
C PHE A 10 -9.19 -9.44 -24.71
N GLN A 11 -8.98 -8.32 -25.41
CA GLN A 11 -7.67 -7.70 -25.59
C GLN A 11 -7.25 -7.02 -24.29
N ARG A 12 -6.12 -7.44 -23.70
CA ARG A 12 -5.60 -6.82 -22.48
C ARG A 12 -5.09 -5.43 -22.78
N SER A 13 -5.52 -4.46 -21.98
CA SER A 13 -4.93 -3.12 -21.97
C SER A 13 -3.45 -3.20 -21.56
N ARG A 14 -2.59 -2.42 -22.22
CA ARG A 14 -1.16 -2.40 -21.96
C ARG A 14 -0.89 -1.95 -20.51
N HIS A 15 0.00 -2.66 -19.82
CA HIS A 15 0.40 -2.25 -18.47
C HIS A 15 1.05 -0.85 -18.52
N GLY A 16 0.59 0.06 -17.66
CA GLY A 16 1.09 1.43 -17.57
C GLY A 16 1.93 1.67 -16.31
N LEU A 17 2.09 2.95 -15.97
CA LEU A 17 2.78 3.42 -14.75
C LEU A 17 2.25 2.81 -13.46
N GLU A 18 0.96 2.48 -13.40
CA GLU A 18 0.30 1.89 -12.23
C GLU A 18 0.94 0.58 -11.78
N TRP A 19 1.33 -0.29 -12.72
CA TRP A 19 1.96 -1.56 -12.41
C TRP A 19 3.38 -1.36 -11.86
N ALA A 20 4.10 -0.37 -12.40
CA ALA A 20 5.41 0.00 -11.89
C ALA A 20 5.32 0.59 -10.47
N ILE A 21 4.31 1.43 -10.21
CA ILE A 21 4.04 2.00 -8.88
C ILE A 21 3.66 0.90 -7.89
N CYS A 22 2.71 0.02 -8.22
CA CYS A 22 2.33 -1.11 -7.37
C CYS A 22 3.51 -2.03 -7.03
N LYS A 23 4.38 -2.32 -8.00
CA LYS A 23 5.52 -3.21 -7.79
C LYS A 23 6.60 -2.59 -6.89
N ARG A 24 6.73 -1.26 -6.92
CA ARG A 24 7.70 -0.51 -6.08
C ARG A 24 7.15 -0.15 -4.71
N LEU A 25 5.83 -0.10 -4.55
CA LEU A 25 5.13 0.20 -3.30
C LEU A 25 5.62 -0.62 -2.08
N PRO A 26 5.77 -1.97 -2.14
CA PRO A 26 6.27 -2.74 -1.00
C PRO A 26 7.75 -2.45 -0.69
N ALA A 27 8.56 -2.16 -1.71
CA ALA A 27 9.95 -1.76 -1.50
C ALA A 27 10.05 -0.38 -0.85
N VAL A 28 9.23 0.58 -1.28
CA VAL A 28 9.16 1.92 -0.67
C VAL A 28 8.66 1.83 0.77
N LEU A 29 7.70 0.94 1.06
CA LEU A 29 7.24 0.66 2.42
C LEU A 29 8.36 0.13 3.31
N ALA A 30 9.12 -0.85 2.83
CA ALA A 30 10.26 -1.38 3.56
C ALA A 30 11.31 -0.30 3.85
N TRP A 31 11.71 0.48 2.83
CA TRP A 31 12.73 1.52 2.99
C TRP A 31 12.28 2.70 3.85
N GLY A 32 11.04 3.18 3.67
CA GLY A 32 10.51 4.33 4.41
C GLY A 32 10.18 4.02 5.87
N THR A 33 10.12 2.75 6.27
CA THR A 33 9.90 2.30 7.66
C THR A 33 11.20 1.87 8.32
N ALA A 34 12.07 1.17 7.58
CA ALA A 34 13.36 0.74 8.07
C ALA A 34 14.23 1.93 8.47
N LEU A 35 14.27 3.00 7.66
CA LEU A 35 15.14 4.15 7.90
C LEU A 35 14.82 4.90 9.21
N PRO A 36 13.57 5.33 9.50
CA PRO A 36 13.23 5.98 10.77
C PRO A 36 13.34 5.04 11.98
N LEU A 37 13.05 3.74 11.82
CA LEU A 37 13.27 2.76 12.90
C LEU A 37 14.75 2.58 13.21
N LEU A 38 15.61 2.54 12.19
CA LEU A 38 17.06 2.45 12.37
C LEU A 38 17.59 3.68 13.12
N VAL A 39 17.15 4.87 12.75
CA VAL A 39 17.53 6.13 13.42
C VAL A 39 17.05 6.15 14.87
N ALA A 40 15.79 5.77 15.13
CA ALA A 40 15.26 5.70 16.49
C ALA A 40 16.00 4.66 17.35
N ALA A 41 16.30 3.48 16.81
CA ALA A 41 17.07 2.44 17.49
C ALA A 41 18.50 2.88 17.78
N LEU A 42 19.16 3.58 16.85
CA LEU A 42 20.51 4.11 17.04
C LEU A 42 20.53 5.16 18.17
N LEU A 43 19.56 6.08 18.17
CA LEU A 43 19.40 7.08 19.22
C LEU A 43 19.14 6.47 20.60
N TRP A 44 18.46 5.33 20.64
CA TRP A 44 18.19 4.60 21.88
C TRP A 44 19.42 3.84 22.38
N LEU A 45 20.17 3.18 21.48
CA LEU A 45 21.38 2.42 21.83
C LEU A 45 22.57 3.32 22.20
N MET A 46 22.67 4.51 21.60
CA MET A 46 23.70 5.50 21.90
C MET A 46 23.38 6.33 23.16
N ALA A 47 22.28 6.04 23.86
CA ALA A 47 21.91 6.75 25.07
C ALA A 47 22.86 6.37 26.22
N PRO A 48 23.65 7.32 26.78
CA PRO A 48 24.39 7.06 28.01
C PRO A 48 23.41 6.74 29.14
N GLY A 49 23.77 5.76 29.98
CA GLY A 49 22.89 5.15 30.97
C GLY A 49 22.58 6.04 32.18
N GLN A 50 21.85 7.14 31.99
CA GLN A 50 21.08 7.82 33.02
C GLN A 50 20.15 8.84 32.32
N PRO A 51 18.82 8.79 32.51
CA PRO A 51 17.95 9.89 32.10
C PRO A 51 18.13 11.03 33.10
N ASP A 52 19.04 11.95 32.79
CA ASP A 52 19.12 13.22 33.50
C ASP A 52 17.95 14.07 32.99
N ALA A 53 17.06 14.55 33.88
CA ALA A 53 15.88 15.34 33.51
C ALA A 53 16.22 16.76 32.97
N GLY A 54 17.28 16.88 32.19
CA GLY A 54 17.76 18.08 31.53
C GLY A 54 17.11 18.33 30.16
N PRO A 55 17.37 19.50 29.55
CA PRO A 55 16.79 19.91 28.28
C PRO A 55 17.15 18.97 27.11
N GLU A 56 18.30 18.30 27.18
CA GLU A 56 18.77 17.36 26.17
C GLU A 56 17.88 16.11 26.04
N ASP A 57 17.29 15.65 27.14
CA ASP A 57 16.37 14.52 27.17
C ASP A 57 14.99 14.88 26.60
N ALA A 58 14.51 16.10 26.89
CA ALA A 58 13.27 16.61 26.32
C ALA A 58 13.35 16.74 24.78
N GLY A 59 14.46 17.26 24.25
CA GLY A 59 14.70 17.34 22.81
C GLY A 59 14.76 15.98 22.14
N ARG A 60 15.40 14.99 22.78
CA ARG A 60 15.47 13.62 22.28
C ARG A 60 14.10 12.94 22.25
N MET A 61 13.30 13.12 23.30
CA MET A 61 11.95 12.54 23.37
C MET A 61 11.04 13.12 22.29
N LEU A 62 11.11 14.45 22.05
CA LEU A 62 10.40 15.10 20.94
C LEU A 62 10.81 14.56 19.57
N LEU A 63 12.11 14.34 19.33
CA LEU A 63 12.60 13.74 18.09
C LEU A 63 12.05 12.32 17.89
N ILE A 64 12.02 11.50 18.93
CA ILE A 64 11.44 10.14 18.88
C ILE A 64 9.94 10.21 18.54
N TYR A 65 9.18 11.10 19.18
CA TYR A 65 7.76 11.30 18.86
C TYR A 65 7.55 11.77 17.41
N GLN A 66 8.41 12.67 16.92
CA GLN A 66 8.36 13.16 15.55
C GLN A 66 8.62 12.05 14.53
N LEU A 67 9.63 11.20 14.80
CA LEU A 67 9.95 10.02 13.98
C LEU A 67 8.78 9.02 13.96
N LEU A 68 8.17 8.76 15.13
CA LEU A 68 6.98 7.90 15.24
C LEU A 68 5.82 8.46 14.40
N GLY A 69 5.55 9.75 14.51
CA GLY A 69 4.52 10.42 13.71
C GLY A 69 4.79 10.33 12.20
N LEU A 70 6.05 10.46 11.79
CA LEU A 70 6.46 10.34 10.39
C LEU A 70 6.27 8.91 9.87
N VAL A 71 6.52 7.88 10.69
CA VAL A 71 6.23 6.47 10.35
C VAL A 71 4.74 6.25 10.15
N VAL A 72 3.90 6.72 11.08
CA VAL A 72 2.45 6.57 10.98
C VAL A 72 1.91 7.30 9.74
N LEU A 73 2.37 8.53 9.49
CA LEU A 73 2.03 9.29 8.29
C LEU A 73 2.47 8.57 7.01
N HIS A 74 3.67 7.96 7.01
CA HIS A 74 4.16 7.19 5.88
C HIS A 74 3.27 5.96 5.59
N TRP A 75 2.84 5.24 6.63
CA TRP A 75 1.94 4.10 6.50
C TRP A 75 0.57 4.49 5.92
N THR A 76 -0.03 5.57 6.38
CA THR A 76 -1.34 6.01 5.87
C THR A 76 -1.26 6.48 4.42
N LEU A 77 -0.18 7.16 4.04
CA LEU A 77 0.06 7.60 2.66
C LEU A 77 0.24 6.40 1.72
N LEU A 78 1.00 5.39 2.15
CA LEU A 78 1.18 4.16 1.38
C LEU A 78 -0.09 3.30 1.29
N LEU A 79 -0.85 3.20 2.38
CA LEU A 79 -2.16 2.54 2.36
C LEU A 79 -3.08 3.18 1.32
N THR A 80 -3.13 4.52 1.30
CA THR A 80 -3.93 5.28 0.35
C THR A 80 -3.48 5.03 -1.10
N LEU A 81 -2.17 5.03 -1.35
CA LEU A 81 -1.61 4.75 -2.67
C LEU A 81 -1.88 3.29 -3.12
N ALA A 82 -1.79 2.33 -2.20
CA ALA A 82 -2.07 0.93 -2.47
C ALA A 82 -3.53 0.71 -2.87
N ILE A 83 -4.46 1.35 -2.17
CA ILE A 83 -5.89 1.34 -2.52
C ILE A 83 -6.09 1.92 -3.92
N GLY A 84 -5.51 3.10 -4.20
CA GLY A 84 -5.57 3.72 -5.52
C GLY A 84 -5.06 2.81 -6.63
N CYS A 85 -3.89 2.18 -6.45
CA CYS A 85 -3.35 1.23 -7.42
C CYS A 85 -4.25 0.01 -7.62
N GLY A 86 -4.80 -0.55 -6.53
CA GLY A 86 -5.74 -1.67 -6.57
C GLY A 86 -6.99 -1.36 -7.37
N ILE A 87 -7.54 -0.15 -7.22
CA ILE A 87 -8.70 0.33 -8.00
C ILE A 87 -8.35 0.35 -9.49
N VAL A 88 -7.21 0.92 -9.90
CA VAL A 88 -6.90 0.98 -11.34
C VAL A 88 -6.57 -0.40 -11.93
N MET A 89 -5.94 -1.28 -11.14
CA MET A 89 -5.76 -2.68 -11.54
C MET A 89 -7.10 -3.42 -11.71
N LEU A 90 -8.10 -3.10 -10.88
CA LEU A 90 -9.45 -3.64 -11.01
C LEU A 90 -10.12 -3.11 -12.28
N MET A 91 -10.03 -1.80 -12.55
CA MET A 91 -10.61 -1.17 -13.74
C MET A 91 -10.00 -1.68 -15.04
N LYS A 92 -8.68 -1.96 -15.06
CA LYS A 92 -7.96 -2.51 -16.22
C LYS A 92 -7.86 -4.04 -16.22
N GLY A 93 -8.47 -4.69 -15.23
CA GLY A 93 -8.38 -6.13 -15.01
C GLY A 93 -9.00 -6.94 -16.16
N PRO A 94 -8.78 -8.27 -16.19
CA PRO A 94 -9.39 -9.13 -17.19
C PRO A 94 -10.93 -9.06 -17.10
N ALA A 95 -11.60 -8.96 -18.24
CA ALA A 95 -13.06 -9.05 -18.28
C ALA A 95 -13.50 -10.45 -17.84
N TYR A 96 -14.09 -10.51 -16.65
CA TYR A 96 -14.79 -11.68 -16.17
C TYR A 96 -16.20 -11.69 -16.74
N VAL A 97 -16.68 -12.87 -17.11
CA VAL A 97 -18.05 -13.06 -17.61
C VAL A 97 -18.99 -12.75 -16.45
N ALA A 98 -19.82 -11.73 -16.62
CA ALA A 98 -20.94 -11.49 -15.71
C ALA A 98 -21.99 -12.60 -15.89
N ASP A 99 -22.70 -12.93 -14.83
CA ASP A 99 -23.83 -13.85 -14.94
C ASP A 99 -24.82 -13.31 -15.98
N PRO A 100 -25.24 -14.13 -16.97
CA PRO A 100 -26.14 -13.68 -17.99
C PRO A 100 -27.49 -13.35 -17.35
N TYR A 101 -27.83 -12.06 -17.26
CA TYR A 101 -29.17 -11.60 -16.91
C TYR A 101 -29.93 -11.31 -18.19
N PRO A 102 -30.84 -12.21 -18.63
CA PRO A 102 -31.63 -11.96 -19.82
C PRO A 102 -32.52 -10.74 -19.60
N PRO A 103 -32.60 -9.80 -20.57
CA PRO A 103 -33.62 -8.77 -20.54
C PRO A 103 -35.02 -9.41 -20.61
N PRO A 104 -36.04 -8.82 -19.98
CA PRO A 104 -37.39 -9.37 -19.97
C PRO A 104 -37.89 -9.60 -21.40
N GLY A 105 -38.31 -10.83 -21.71
CA GLY A 105 -38.77 -11.25 -23.03
C GLY A 105 -37.73 -11.93 -23.93
N ARG A 106 -36.51 -12.22 -23.44
CA ARG A 106 -35.55 -13.11 -24.11
C ARG A 106 -35.14 -14.26 -23.20
N ASP A 107 -35.50 -15.48 -23.56
CA ASP A 107 -35.09 -16.71 -22.92
C ASP A 107 -33.66 -17.10 -23.35
N LEU A 108 -32.86 -17.62 -22.42
CA LEU A 108 -31.44 -17.99 -22.60
C LEU A 108 -31.22 -19.21 -23.51
N ARG A 109 -32.28 -19.71 -24.16
CA ARG A 109 -32.31 -20.91 -25.00
C ARG A 109 -33.02 -20.62 -26.31
N ALA A 110 -32.30 -20.02 -27.26
CA ALA A 110 -32.61 -20.06 -28.69
C ALA A 110 -31.32 -20.37 -29.44
#